data_AF-A0A2J0LBH4-F1
#
_entry.id   AF-A0A2J0LBH4-F1
#
_cell.length_a   1.000
_cell.length_b   1.000
_cell.length_c   1.000
_cell.angle_alpha   90.00
_cell.angle_beta   90.00
_cell.angle_gamma   90.00
#
_symmetry.space_group_name_H-M   'P 1'
#
loop_
_entity.id
_entity.type
_entity.pdbx_description
1 polymer ?
#
loop_
_entity_poly.entity_id
_entity_poly.type
_entity_poly.pdbx_seq_one_letter_code
_entity_poly.pdbx_strand_id
1 'polypeptide(L)'
;MITGNNSKSSVIQKDQWWDILSRLIDVIHINIFIIDADGRVLLPPDMSRYGGRLMTDPSLGFGLNIGEPEFLENFHRQGRFWESQNRYDLRMFMIPLVYRQEIAANVIVGPVILTRRLDREEYKKSAKTYHSDANVTLDFLNEIRVVSNVMMNSILELLDEIIKTNMQLLEKRRSMDKNQIDHMAKEINTSLRQDEILVTLLDIALKMTGTECGSIMIFDSKSKNELVLKASKGLDEKHIKNIRVRLGEGLTGLAAQQDEYFVINGSSENPHNNRIAHLLKRPDIQEALVMPLKSQNKVFGVLSLHTKVGQSRIQENLMNIQYLSDLVS
;
A
#
# COMPACT_ATOMS: atom_id res chain seq x y z
N MET A 1 10.26 -40.81 10.69
CA MET A 1 10.99 -39.52 10.67
C MET A 1 10.03 -38.45 10.19
N ILE A 2 9.41 -37.70 11.10
CA ILE A 2 8.48 -36.60 10.78
C ILE A 2 8.87 -35.44 11.70
N THR A 3 9.92 -34.71 11.36
CA THR A 3 10.33 -33.48 12.06
C THR A 3 11.08 -32.61 11.05
N GLY A 4 10.38 -31.69 10.41
CA GLY A 4 11.00 -30.72 9.50
C GLY A 4 10.11 -29.53 9.14
N ASN A 5 8.80 -29.73 8.96
CA ASN A 5 7.94 -28.68 8.38
C ASN A 5 7.26 -27.74 9.39
N ASN A 6 7.25 -28.05 10.69
CA ASN A 6 6.58 -27.19 11.68
C ASN A 6 7.33 -25.90 12.03
N SER A 7 8.57 -25.70 11.56
CA SER A 7 9.36 -24.51 11.88
C SER A 7 9.12 -23.35 10.90
N LYS A 8 8.92 -23.64 9.60
CA LYS A 8 8.91 -22.62 8.53
C LYS A 8 7.61 -21.81 8.50
N SER A 9 6.48 -22.49 8.58
CA SER A 9 5.14 -21.88 8.64
C SER A 9 4.81 -21.27 10.00
N SER A 10 5.55 -21.61 11.06
CA SER A 10 5.29 -21.14 12.42
C SER A 10 5.37 -19.62 12.57
N VAL A 11 6.04 -18.91 11.66
CA VAL A 11 6.20 -17.44 11.70
C VAL A 11 4.88 -16.73 11.37
N ILE A 12 4.01 -17.36 10.58
CA ILE A 12 2.71 -16.82 10.20
C ILE A 12 1.67 -17.32 11.21
N GLN A 13 1.48 -16.54 12.27
CA GLN A 13 0.33 -16.72 13.15
C GLN A 13 -0.92 -16.21 12.41
N LYS A 14 -1.81 -17.13 12.04
CA LYS A 14 -2.95 -16.85 11.17
C LYS A 14 -3.74 -15.61 11.61
N ASP A 15 -4.08 -15.53 12.89
CA ASP A 15 -4.94 -14.45 13.42
C ASP A 15 -4.28 -13.06 13.30
N GLN A 16 -2.98 -12.94 13.59
CA GLN A 16 -2.27 -11.66 13.52
C GLN A 16 -2.07 -11.18 12.08
N TRP A 17 -1.81 -12.10 11.16
CA TRP A 17 -1.67 -11.77 9.74
C TRP A 17 -3.01 -11.49 9.08
N TRP A 18 -4.08 -12.18 9.50
CA TRP A 18 -5.43 -11.97 8.98
C TRP A 18 -5.90 -10.53 9.24
N ASP A 19 -5.73 -10.01 10.44
CA ASP A 19 -6.14 -8.63 10.77
C ASP A 19 -5.44 -7.58 9.90
N ILE A 20 -4.13 -7.77 9.65
CA ILE A 20 -3.34 -6.87 8.81
C ILE A 20 -3.80 -6.99 7.36
N LEU A 21 -3.87 -8.21 6.82
CA LEU A 21 -4.25 -8.42 5.43
C LEU A 21 -5.69 -8.00 5.13
N SER A 22 -6.64 -8.28 6.02
CA SER A 22 -8.04 -7.88 5.83
C SER A 22 -8.16 -6.36 5.72
N ARG A 23 -7.43 -5.59 6.54
CA ARG A 23 -7.40 -4.12 6.42
C ARG A 23 -6.80 -3.68 5.10
N LEU A 24 -5.69 -4.30 4.68
CA LEU A 24 -5.05 -3.96 3.41
C LEU A 24 -5.99 -4.26 2.23
N ILE A 25 -6.66 -5.42 2.24
CA ILE A 25 -7.68 -5.81 1.25
C ILE A 25 -8.80 -4.77 1.17
N ASP A 26 -9.33 -4.34 2.31
CA ASP A 26 -10.40 -3.33 2.36
C ASP A 26 -9.92 -1.97 1.85
N VAL A 27 -8.66 -1.60 2.07
CA VAL A 27 -8.10 -0.32 1.59
C VAL A 27 -7.85 -0.35 0.07
N ILE A 28 -7.23 -1.42 -0.44
CA ILE A 28 -6.84 -1.49 -1.85
C ILE A 28 -7.91 -2.15 -2.71
N HIS A 29 -8.96 -2.72 -2.15
CA HIS A 29 -10.00 -3.45 -2.91
C HIS A 29 -9.42 -4.50 -3.88
N ILE A 30 -8.36 -5.19 -3.46
CA ILE A 30 -7.68 -6.27 -4.18
C ILE A 30 -7.48 -7.39 -3.17
N ASN A 31 -7.80 -8.62 -3.56
CA ASN A 31 -7.62 -9.77 -2.69
C ASN A 31 -6.13 -9.99 -2.38
N ILE A 32 -5.84 -10.39 -1.15
CA ILE A 32 -4.50 -10.74 -0.70
C ILE A 32 -4.59 -12.05 0.07
N PHE A 33 -3.71 -12.99 -0.24
CA PHE A 33 -3.66 -14.27 0.45
C PHE A 33 -2.22 -14.75 0.61
N ILE A 34 -1.99 -15.75 1.46
CA ILE A 34 -0.65 -16.27 1.73
C ILE A 34 -0.59 -17.76 1.45
N ILE A 35 0.44 -18.16 0.71
CA ILE A 35 0.82 -19.55 0.51
C ILE A 35 2.21 -19.82 1.09
N ASP A 36 2.51 -21.07 1.44
CA ASP A 36 3.86 -21.47 1.84
C ASP A 36 4.80 -21.60 0.63
N ALA A 37 6.02 -22.05 0.87
CA ALA A 37 7.02 -22.26 -0.18
C ALA A 37 6.65 -23.40 -1.16
N ASP A 38 5.74 -24.31 -0.77
CA ASP A 38 5.28 -25.44 -1.58
C ASP A 38 3.95 -25.14 -2.31
N GLY A 39 3.43 -23.91 -2.18
CA GLY A 39 2.19 -23.47 -2.82
C GLY A 39 0.93 -23.69 -1.99
N ARG A 40 1.04 -24.26 -0.78
CA ARG A 40 -0.12 -24.57 0.06
C ARG A 40 -0.65 -23.33 0.76
N VAL A 41 -1.97 -23.21 0.82
CA VAL A 41 -2.64 -22.05 1.43
C VAL A 41 -2.41 -21.98 2.94
N LEU A 42 -1.73 -20.92 3.38
CA LEU A 42 -1.57 -20.59 4.81
C LEU A 42 -2.70 -19.67 5.28
N LEU A 43 -3.00 -18.64 4.50
CA LEU A 43 -4.16 -17.76 4.65
C LEU A 43 -4.93 -17.72 3.34
N PRO A 44 -6.23 -18.10 3.34
CA PRO A 44 -7.02 -18.18 2.12
C PRO A 44 -7.41 -16.79 1.61
N PRO A 45 -7.73 -16.67 0.31
CA PRO A 45 -8.34 -15.46 -0.23
C PRO A 45 -9.70 -15.21 0.42
N ASP A 46 -10.10 -13.93 0.49
CA ASP A 46 -11.45 -13.57 0.92
C ASP A 46 -12.45 -13.95 -0.19
N MET A 47 -13.25 -14.98 0.07
CA MET A 47 -14.20 -15.53 -0.88
C MET A 47 -15.39 -14.61 -1.17
N SER A 48 -15.65 -13.62 -0.31
CA SER A 48 -16.84 -12.77 -0.44
C SER A 48 -16.63 -11.55 -1.33
N ARG A 49 -15.38 -11.19 -1.64
CA ARG A 49 -15.06 -9.92 -2.32
C ARG A 49 -13.83 -10.03 -3.24
N TYR A 50 -13.73 -9.06 -4.15
CA TYR A 50 -12.54 -8.77 -4.95
C TYR A 50 -11.97 -9.99 -5.70
N GLY A 51 -12.86 -10.87 -6.19
CA GLY A 51 -12.44 -12.02 -6.98
C GLY A 51 -11.96 -13.26 -6.20
N GLY A 52 -12.16 -13.36 -4.88
CA GLY A 52 -11.74 -14.58 -4.15
C GLY A 52 -12.39 -15.87 -4.66
N ARG A 53 -13.70 -15.84 -4.90
CA ARG A 53 -14.43 -16.95 -5.54
C ARG A 53 -13.93 -17.25 -6.94
N LEU A 54 -13.62 -16.20 -7.71
CA LEU A 54 -13.09 -16.33 -9.07
C LEU A 54 -11.87 -17.25 -9.12
N MET A 55 -11.00 -17.12 -8.14
CA MET A 55 -9.72 -17.84 -8.11
C MET A 55 -9.81 -19.26 -7.58
N THR A 56 -10.89 -19.64 -6.92
CA THR A 56 -10.96 -20.90 -6.16
C THR A 56 -12.12 -21.80 -6.56
N ASP A 57 -13.09 -21.29 -7.32
CA ASP A 57 -14.23 -22.05 -7.79
C ASP A 57 -13.94 -22.70 -9.16
N PRO A 58 -13.82 -24.04 -9.24
CA PRO A 58 -13.51 -24.72 -10.49
C PRO A 58 -14.59 -24.53 -11.57
N SER A 59 -15.85 -24.26 -11.18
CA SER A 59 -16.95 -24.02 -12.13
C SER A 59 -16.77 -22.74 -12.92
N LEU A 60 -16.03 -21.78 -12.36
CA LEU A 60 -15.65 -20.55 -13.03
C LEU A 60 -14.50 -20.80 -14.01
N GLY A 61 -13.81 -21.93 -13.88
CA GLY A 61 -12.83 -22.43 -14.82
C GLY A 61 -11.52 -21.63 -14.85
N PHE A 62 -11.32 -20.64 -13.98
CA PHE A 62 -10.17 -19.73 -14.04
C PHE A 62 -8.81 -20.42 -13.87
N GLY A 63 -8.79 -21.73 -13.57
CA GLY A 63 -7.62 -22.59 -13.65
C GLY A 63 -6.54 -22.28 -12.62
N LEU A 64 -6.89 -21.45 -11.63
CA LEU A 64 -6.04 -21.12 -10.51
C LEU A 64 -6.20 -22.26 -9.49
N ASN A 65 -5.42 -23.33 -9.65
CA ASN A 65 -5.38 -24.45 -8.70
C ASN A 65 -4.64 -24.00 -7.43
N ILE A 66 -5.17 -22.99 -6.73
CA ILE A 66 -4.55 -22.43 -5.53
C ILE A 66 -4.41 -23.54 -4.47
N GLY A 67 -3.21 -23.70 -3.93
CA GLY A 67 -2.89 -24.76 -2.97
C GLY A 67 -2.07 -25.90 -3.56
N GLU A 68 -2.02 -26.01 -4.89
CA GLU A 68 -1.23 -27.00 -5.60
C GLU A 68 0.15 -26.43 -6.01
N PRO A 69 1.22 -27.26 -6.05
CA PRO A 69 2.57 -26.79 -6.42
C PRO A 69 2.64 -26.12 -7.79
N GLU A 70 1.85 -26.59 -8.76
CA GLU A 70 1.78 -26.04 -10.13
C GLU A 70 1.30 -24.58 -10.14
N PHE A 71 0.63 -24.11 -9.09
CA PHE A 71 0.22 -22.72 -8.97
C PHE A 71 1.42 -21.77 -9.05
N LEU A 72 2.52 -22.12 -8.38
CA LEU A 72 3.74 -21.32 -8.33
C LEU A 72 4.46 -21.26 -9.69
N GLU A 73 4.30 -22.28 -10.53
CA GLU A 73 4.93 -22.34 -11.86
C GLU A 73 4.39 -21.26 -12.82
N ASN A 74 3.17 -20.76 -12.56
CA ASN A 74 2.55 -19.69 -13.35
C ASN A 74 3.18 -18.31 -13.11
N PHE A 75 4.03 -18.19 -12.07
CA PHE A 75 4.62 -16.92 -11.68
C PHE A 75 6.03 -16.76 -12.27
N HIS A 76 6.24 -15.67 -12.99
CA HIS A 76 7.52 -15.33 -13.59
C HIS A 76 8.06 -14.04 -12.99
N ARG A 77 9.37 -14.01 -12.73
CA ARG A 77 10.02 -12.84 -12.13
C ARG A 77 10.04 -11.67 -13.11
N GLN A 78 9.45 -10.55 -12.71
CA GLN A 78 9.43 -9.29 -13.45
C GLN A 78 9.93 -8.18 -12.52
N GLY A 79 11.21 -7.82 -12.65
CA GLY A 79 11.85 -6.86 -11.75
C GLY A 79 11.95 -7.38 -10.30
N ARG A 80 11.33 -6.66 -9.36
CA ARG A 80 11.35 -6.96 -7.92
C ARG A 80 10.32 -8.01 -7.51
N PHE A 81 9.25 -8.17 -8.26
CA PHE A 81 8.12 -9.03 -7.92
C PHE A 81 7.95 -10.14 -8.96
N TRP A 82 7.16 -11.15 -8.60
CA TRP A 82 6.77 -12.21 -9.51
C TRP A 82 5.36 -11.95 -9.97
N GLU A 83 5.06 -12.33 -11.20
CA GLU A 83 3.80 -12.02 -11.83
C GLU A 83 3.27 -13.23 -12.59
N SER A 84 1.97 -13.45 -12.48
CA SER A 84 1.25 -14.41 -13.30
C SER A 84 0.12 -13.71 -14.05
N GLN A 85 -0.23 -14.28 -15.20
CA GLN A 85 -1.34 -13.85 -16.02
C GLN A 85 -2.21 -15.05 -16.33
N ASN A 86 -3.51 -14.92 -16.12
CA ASN A 86 -4.44 -15.97 -16.53
C ASN A 86 -4.98 -15.72 -17.95
N ARG A 87 -5.78 -16.68 -18.43
CA ARG A 87 -6.40 -16.66 -19.77
C ARG A 87 -7.42 -15.54 -20.02
N TYR A 88 -7.77 -14.76 -19.01
CA TYR A 88 -8.66 -13.60 -19.07
C TYR A 88 -7.90 -12.27 -18.88
N ASP A 89 -6.57 -12.30 -18.99
CA ASP A 89 -5.69 -11.14 -18.77
C ASP A 89 -5.78 -10.57 -17.34
N LEU A 90 -6.24 -11.38 -16.38
CA LEU A 90 -6.15 -11.03 -14.98
C LEU A 90 -4.74 -11.30 -14.49
N ARG A 91 -4.21 -10.34 -13.74
CA ARG A 91 -2.83 -10.34 -13.25
C ARG A 91 -2.83 -10.57 -11.76
N MET A 92 -1.88 -11.38 -11.31
CA MET A 92 -1.60 -11.57 -9.90
C MET A 92 -0.11 -11.40 -9.67
N PHE A 93 0.23 -10.89 -8.49
CA PHE A 93 1.59 -10.59 -8.11
C PHE A 93 1.96 -11.39 -6.87
N MET A 94 3.23 -11.77 -6.79
CA MET A 94 3.75 -12.52 -5.66
C MET A 94 4.93 -11.77 -5.04
N ILE A 95 4.81 -11.54 -3.73
CA ILE A 95 5.81 -10.92 -2.86
C ILE A 95 6.38 -12.03 -1.96
N PRO A 96 7.65 -12.45 -2.13
CA PRO A 96 8.23 -13.48 -1.29
C PRO A 96 8.54 -12.95 0.11
N LEU A 97 8.10 -13.69 1.13
CA LEU A 97 8.40 -13.42 2.54
C LEU A 97 9.69 -14.12 2.93
N VAL A 98 10.77 -13.36 3.01
CA VAL A 98 12.08 -13.90 3.38
C VAL A 98 12.28 -13.85 4.90
N TYR A 99 12.56 -15.00 5.50
CA TYR A 99 12.88 -15.19 6.91
C TYR A 99 14.22 -15.91 7.02
N ARG A 100 15.20 -15.33 7.74
CA ARG A 100 16.56 -15.91 7.89
C ARG A 100 17.18 -16.37 6.57
N GLN A 101 17.06 -15.55 5.53
CA GLN A 101 17.57 -15.80 4.17
C GLN A 101 16.87 -16.93 3.38
N GLU A 102 15.77 -17.49 3.89
CA GLU A 102 14.91 -18.43 3.16
C GLU A 102 13.51 -17.85 2.92
N ILE A 103 12.83 -18.27 1.85
CA ILE A 103 11.42 -17.94 1.64
C ILE A 103 10.59 -18.76 2.63
N ALA A 104 9.97 -18.09 3.60
CA ALA A 104 9.05 -18.73 4.54
C ALA A 104 7.65 -18.90 3.96
N ALA A 105 7.23 -17.96 3.11
CA ALA A 105 5.92 -17.92 2.48
C ALA A 105 5.90 -16.92 1.33
N ASN A 106 4.80 -16.89 0.58
CA ASN A 106 4.58 -15.97 -0.52
C ASN A 106 3.24 -15.27 -0.31
N VAL A 107 3.24 -13.94 -0.38
CA VAL A 107 2.02 -13.13 -0.36
C VAL A 107 1.59 -12.91 -1.80
N ILE A 108 0.37 -13.32 -2.11
CA ILE A 108 -0.23 -13.16 -3.43
C ILE A 108 -1.18 -11.98 -3.38
N VAL A 109 -1.05 -11.06 -4.32
CA VAL A 109 -1.86 -9.85 -4.47
C VAL A 109 -2.54 -9.90 -5.83
N GLY A 110 -3.87 -9.99 -5.86
CA GLY A 110 -4.65 -10.12 -7.08
C GLY A 110 -5.95 -10.91 -6.85
N PRO A 111 -6.83 -11.01 -7.87
CA PRO A 111 -6.58 -10.61 -9.25
C PRO A 111 -6.78 -9.11 -9.46
N VAL A 112 -6.11 -8.56 -10.47
CA VAL A 112 -6.36 -7.22 -11.00
C VAL A 112 -6.44 -7.22 -12.52
N ILE A 113 -7.11 -6.23 -13.08
CA ILE A 113 -7.03 -5.92 -14.51
C ILE A 113 -6.03 -4.78 -14.69
N LEU A 114 -4.98 -5.00 -15.47
CA LEU A 114 -4.03 -3.94 -15.79
C LEU A 114 -4.52 -3.11 -16.98
N THR A 115 -4.39 -1.79 -16.88
CA THR A 115 -4.68 -0.82 -17.96
C THR A 115 -6.17 -0.61 -18.25
N ARG A 116 -6.89 -1.60 -18.77
CA ARG A 116 -8.29 -1.42 -19.17
C ARG A 116 -9.11 -2.70 -19.07
N ARG A 117 -10.39 -2.54 -18.75
CA ARG A 117 -11.38 -3.61 -18.82
C ARG A 117 -11.73 -3.91 -20.30
N LEU A 118 -11.80 -5.19 -20.66
CA LEU A 118 -12.34 -5.60 -21.95
C LEU A 118 -13.83 -5.27 -22.05
N ASP A 119 -14.35 -5.18 -23.26
CA ASP A 119 -15.78 -4.95 -23.44
C ASP A 119 -16.60 -6.19 -23.04
N ARG A 120 -17.92 -5.99 -22.86
CA ARG A 120 -18.81 -7.05 -22.39
C ARG A 120 -18.91 -8.21 -23.40
N GLU A 121 -18.81 -7.92 -24.70
CA GLU A 121 -18.93 -8.94 -25.75
C GLU A 121 -17.64 -9.77 -25.88
N GLU A 122 -16.47 -9.16 -25.68
CA GLU A 122 -15.17 -9.80 -25.57
C GLU A 122 -15.14 -10.78 -24.39
N TYR A 123 -15.66 -10.38 -23.22
CA TYR A 123 -15.76 -11.29 -22.07
C TYR A 123 -16.78 -12.42 -22.30
N LYS A 124 -17.94 -12.14 -22.91
CA LYS A 124 -18.90 -13.19 -23.29
C LYS A 124 -18.31 -14.19 -24.27
N LYS A 125 -17.53 -13.71 -25.25
CA LYS A 125 -16.82 -14.56 -26.21
C LYS A 125 -15.81 -15.45 -25.48
N SER A 126 -15.03 -14.86 -24.58
CA SER A 126 -14.05 -15.58 -23.76
C SER A 126 -14.72 -16.65 -22.89
N ALA A 127 -15.82 -16.31 -22.22
CA ALA A 127 -16.60 -17.27 -21.41
C ALA A 127 -17.09 -18.47 -22.24
N LYS A 128 -17.61 -18.21 -23.45
CA LYS A 128 -18.01 -19.29 -24.39
C LYS A 128 -16.81 -20.16 -24.79
N THR A 129 -15.68 -19.55 -25.15
CA THR A 129 -14.44 -20.26 -25.52
C THR A 129 -13.98 -21.19 -24.40
N TYR A 130 -14.15 -20.78 -23.15
CA TYR A 130 -13.72 -21.53 -21.98
C TYR A 130 -14.82 -22.35 -21.29
N HIS A 131 -15.98 -22.49 -21.93
CA HIS A 131 -17.13 -23.27 -21.44
C HIS A 131 -17.62 -22.83 -20.05
N SER A 132 -17.50 -21.53 -19.71
CA SER A 132 -18.05 -20.95 -18.48
C SER A 132 -19.34 -20.18 -18.73
N ASP A 133 -20.18 -20.04 -17.70
CA ASP A 133 -21.39 -19.22 -17.79
C ASP A 133 -21.00 -17.73 -17.94
N ALA A 134 -21.48 -17.10 -18.99
CA ALA A 134 -21.09 -15.74 -19.34
C ALA A 134 -21.61 -14.68 -18.36
N ASN A 135 -22.80 -14.85 -17.78
CA ASN A 135 -23.35 -13.90 -16.83
C ASN A 135 -22.60 -14.01 -15.50
N VAL A 136 -22.41 -15.23 -15.02
CA VAL A 136 -21.63 -15.50 -13.81
C VAL A 136 -20.20 -14.98 -13.96
N THR A 137 -19.56 -15.23 -15.10
CA THR A 137 -18.20 -14.72 -15.41
C THR A 137 -18.14 -13.20 -15.35
N LEU A 138 -19.11 -12.51 -15.95
CA LEU A 138 -19.15 -11.05 -15.97
C LEU A 138 -19.33 -10.45 -14.57
N ASP A 139 -20.21 -11.03 -13.76
CA ASP A 139 -20.47 -10.56 -12.40
C ASP A 139 -19.19 -10.57 -11.56
N PHE A 140 -18.43 -11.67 -11.58
CA PHE A 140 -17.15 -11.72 -10.87
C PHE A 140 -16.10 -10.79 -11.45
N LEU A 141 -16.00 -10.70 -12.78
CA LEU A 141 -15.03 -9.81 -13.40
C LEU A 141 -15.30 -8.36 -13.00
N ASN A 142 -16.56 -7.95 -12.81
CA ASN A 142 -16.93 -6.60 -12.37
C ASN A 142 -16.40 -6.26 -10.96
N GLU A 143 -16.18 -7.26 -10.10
CA GLU A 143 -15.56 -7.07 -8.78
C GLU A 143 -14.05 -6.80 -8.87
N ILE A 144 -13.41 -7.14 -9.99
CA ILE A 144 -11.96 -7.02 -10.14
C ILE A 144 -11.56 -5.57 -10.37
N ARG A 145 -10.62 -5.08 -9.56
CA ARG A 145 -10.11 -3.72 -9.67
C ARG A 145 -9.31 -3.54 -10.97
N VAL A 146 -9.55 -2.41 -11.66
CA VAL A 146 -8.70 -1.95 -12.76
C VAL A 146 -7.65 -1.01 -12.19
N VAL A 147 -6.38 -1.29 -12.46
CA VAL A 147 -5.25 -0.49 -11.96
C VAL A 147 -4.21 -0.27 -13.06
N SER A 148 -3.48 0.83 -13.00
CA SER A 148 -2.34 1.05 -13.89
C SER A 148 -1.12 0.27 -13.39
N ASN A 149 -0.18 -0.04 -14.30
CA ASN A 149 1.10 -0.66 -13.93
C ASN A 149 1.86 0.15 -12.88
N VAL A 150 1.85 1.48 -13.01
CA VAL A 150 2.53 2.39 -12.07
C VAL A 150 1.91 2.26 -10.69
N MET A 151 0.58 2.35 -10.58
CA MET A 151 -0.11 2.24 -9.29
C MET A 151 0.08 0.86 -8.67
N MET A 152 0.01 -0.20 -9.47
CA MET A 152 0.20 -1.56 -8.96
C MET A 152 1.60 -1.77 -8.40
N ASN A 153 2.64 -1.32 -9.11
CA ASN A 153 4.01 -1.39 -8.59
C ASN A 153 4.18 -0.58 -7.29
N SER A 154 3.57 0.62 -7.21
CA SER A 154 3.54 1.41 -5.98
C SER A 154 2.88 0.66 -4.81
N ILE A 155 1.74 0.00 -5.06
CA ILE A 155 1.07 -0.84 -4.04
C ILE A 155 2.00 -1.98 -3.60
N LEU A 156 2.62 -2.70 -4.54
CA LEU A 156 3.51 -3.83 -4.21
C LEU A 156 4.75 -3.39 -3.44
N GLU A 157 5.37 -2.25 -3.80
CA GLU A 157 6.51 -1.68 -3.08
C GLU A 157 6.14 -1.34 -1.63
N LEU A 158 4.98 -0.69 -1.43
CA LEU A 158 4.53 -0.32 -0.09
C LEU A 158 4.11 -1.54 0.73
N LEU A 159 3.41 -2.51 0.12
CA LEU A 159 3.03 -3.77 0.77
C LEU A 159 4.26 -4.56 1.19
N ASP A 160 5.27 -4.70 0.33
CA ASP A 160 6.53 -5.37 0.66
C ASP A 160 7.20 -4.72 1.89
N GLU A 161 7.20 -3.39 1.97
CA GLU A 161 7.77 -2.66 3.12
C GLU A 161 6.95 -2.86 4.41
N ILE A 162 5.62 -2.76 4.33
CA ILE A 162 4.71 -3.00 5.47
C ILE A 162 4.90 -4.41 6.01
N ILE A 163 4.95 -5.38 5.11
CA ILE A 163 5.10 -6.80 5.44
C ILE A 163 6.47 -7.07 6.06
N LYS A 164 7.56 -6.54 5.49
CA LYS A 164 8.91 -6.65 6.06
C LYS A 164 8.97 -6.06 7.46
N THR A 165 8.43 -4.86 7.65
CA THR A 165 8.35 -4.20 8.95
C THR A 165 7.61 -5.07 9.97
N ASN A 166 6.46 -5.62 9.59
CA ASN A 166 5.67 -6.49 10.45
C ASN A 166 6.38 -7.81 10.79
N MET A 167 7.01 -8.46 9.81
CA MET A 167 7.80 -9.68 10.03
C MET A 167 8.90 -9.47 11.06
N GLN A 168 9.67 -8.39 10.91
CA GLN A 168 10.73 -8.08 11.86
C GLN A 168 10.17 -7.72 13.25
N LEU A 169 8.96 -7.16 13.35
CA LEU A 169 8.31 -6.90 14.65
C LEU A 169 7.90 -8.21 15.33
N LEU A 170 7.39 -9.18 14.56
CA LEU A 170 7.04 -10.51 15.06
C LEU A 170 8.26 -11.29 15.55
N GLU A 171 9.37 -11.23 14.82
CA GLU A 171 10.66 -11.81 15.25
C GLU A 171 11.09 -11.30 16.62
N LYS A 172 11.04 -9.97 16.80
CA LYS A 172 11.41 -9.36 18.07
C LYS A 172 10.48 -9.77 19.19
N ARG A 173 9.16 -9.89 18.93
CA ARG A 173 8.20 -10.41 19.92
C ARG A 173 8.59 -11.80 20.42
N ARG A 174 9.11 -12.66 19.55
CA ARG A 174 9.57 -14.00 19.92
C ARG A 174 10.91 -14.02 20.65
N SER A 175 11.82 -13.09 20.36
CA SER A 175 13.11 -13.00 21.08
C SER A 175 12.95 -12.45 22.50
N MET A 176 11.91 -11.64 22.73
CA MET A 176 11.61 -11.02 24.05
C MET A 176 11.07 -12.00 25.09
N ASP A 177 10.53 -13.16 24.70
CA ASP A 177 10.16 -14.22 25.65
C ASP A 177 11.38 -14.81 26.41
N LYS A 178 12.61 -14.28 26.18
CA LYS A 178 13.82 -14.78 26.81
C LYS A 178 14.73 -13.81 27.56
N ASN A 179 14.53 -12.47 27.62
CA ASN A 179 15.34 -11.59 28.51
C ASN A 179 14.80 -10.14 28.70
N GLN A 180 14.99 -9.56 29.89
CA GLN A 180 14.33 -8.34 30.42
C GLN A 180 15.01 -6.97 30.13
N ILE A 181 15.85 -6.81 29.10
CA ILE A 181 16.54 -5.51 28.79
C ILE A 181 15.99 -4.80 27.52
N ASP A 182 14.84 -5.21 27.01
CA ASP A 182 14.42 -4.87 25.63
C ASP A 182 13.53 -3.62 25.44
N HIS A 183 12.98 -2.99 26.48
CA HIS A 183 11.88 -2.02 26.30
C HIS A 183 12.27 -0.70 25.58
N MET A 184 13.37 -0.03 25.97
CA MET A 184 13.78 1.23 25.33
C MET A 184 14.32 1.03 23.92
N ALA A 185 15.14 -0.01 23.71
CA ALA A 185 15.62 -0.39 22.38
C ALA A 185 14.48 -0.87 21.46
N LYS A 186 13.37 -1.36 22.02
CA LYS A 186 12.16 -1.75 21.30
C LYS A 186 11.34 -0.56 20.83
N GLU A 187 11.11 0.43 21.68
CA GLU A 187 10.37 1.64 21.28
C GLU A 187 11.13 2.40 20.17
N ILE A 188 12.45 2.52 20.30
CA ILE A 188 13.30 3.16 19.28
C ILE A 188 13.22 2.40 17.95
N ASN A 189 13.40 1.07 17.97
CA ASN A 189 13.39 0.27 16.73
C ASN A 189 11.99 0.19 16.10
N THR A 190 10.92 0.18 16.91
CA THR A 190 9.53 0.23 16.39
C THR A 190 9.22 1.57 15.73
N SER A 191 9.68 2.68 16.33
CA SER A 191 9.55 4.01 15.72
C SER A 191 10.36 4.10 14.42
N LEU A 192 11.60 3.60 14.40
CA LEU A 192 12.46 3.65 13.21
C LEU A 192 11.83 2.92 12.01
N ARG A 193 11.13 1.82 12.25
CA ARG A 193 10.46 1.04 11.18
C ARG A 193 9.15 1.66 10.70
N GLN A 194 8.41 2.34 11.58
CA GLN A 194 7.30 3.18 11.14
C GLN A 194 7.81 4.31 10.24
N ASP A 195 8.98 4.88 10.57
CA ASP A 195 9.60 5.91 9.76
C ASP A 195 10.03 5.35 8.37
N GLU A 196 10.47 4.09 8.26
CA GLU A 196 10.80 3.41 6.98
C GLU A 196 9.60 3.30 6.02
N ILE A 197 8.42 2.92 6.53
CA ILE A 197 7.17 2.88 5.74
C ILE A 197 6.82 4.28 5.23
N LEU A 198 6.93 5.30 6.08
CA LEU A 198 6.66 6.69 5.71
C LEU A 198 7.66 7.21 4.67
N VAL A 199 8.95 6.87 4.79
CA VAL A 199 9.96 7.20 3.78
C VAL A 199 9.62 6.56 2.43
N THR A 200 9.21 5.29 2.44
CA THR A 200 8.80 4.58 1.21
C THR A 200 7.56 5.21 0.59
N LEU A 201 6.55 5.52 1.39
CA LEU A 201 5.35 6.25 0.94
C LEU A 201 5.73 7.59 0.30
N LEU A 202 6.58 8.38 0.96
CA LEU A 202 7.02 9.68 0.44
C LEU A 202 7.75 9.53 -0.90
N ASP A 203 8.65 8.56 -1.01
CA ASP A 203 9.40 8.29 -2.24
C ASP A 203 8.50 7.88 -3.40
N ILE A 204 7.53 7.01 -3.14
CA ILE A 204 6.52 6.60 -4.13
C ILE A 204 5.68 7.82 -4.55
N ALA A 205 5.19 8.59 -3.59
CA ALA A 205 4.34 9.76 -3.85
C ALA A 205 5.07 10.79 -4.72
N LEU A 206 6.33 11.11 -4.41
CA LEU A 206 7.17 12.03 -5.19
C LEU A 206 7.37 11.56 -6.64
N LYS A 207 7.67 10.26 -6.84
CA LYS A 207 7.84 9.69 -8.18
C LYS A 207 6.55 9.75 -9.00
N MET A 208 5.42 9.40 -8.38
CA MET A 208 4.12 9.38 -9.04
C MET A 208 3.70 10.77 -9.49
N THR A 209 3.83 11.77 -8.61
CA THR A 209 3.48 13.16 -8.95
C THR A 209 4.54 13.87 -9.76
N GLY A 210 5.79 13.40 -9.78
CA GLY A 210 6.91 14.13 -10.37
C GLY A 210 7.29 15.40 -9.59
N THR A 211 6.92 15.50 -8.32
CA THR A 211 7.31 16.62 -7.45
C THR A 211 8.72 16.43 -6.89
N GLU A 212 9.48 17.52 -6.76
CA GLU A 212 10.88 17.50 -6.30
C GLU A 212 11.05 17.50 -4.77
N CYS A 213 10.07 18.04 -4.04
CA CYS A 213 10.17 18.22 -2.60
C CYS A 213 8.95 17.63 -1.89
N GLY A 214 9.16 17.08 -0.71
CA GLY A 214 8.05 16.62 0.12
C GLY A 214 8.44 16.27 1.55
N SER A 215 7.42 16.09 2.38
CA SER A 215 7.56 15.72 3.78
C SER A 215 6.35 14.96 4.30
N ILE A 216 6.57 14.16 5.33
CA ILE A 216 5.53 13.59 6.17
C ILE A 216 5.77 14.05 7.60
N MET A 217 4.73 14.62 8.21
CA MET A 217 4.72 15.01 9.62
C MET A 217 3.66 14.22 10.38
N ILE A 218 3.97 13.73 11.57
CA ILE A 218 3.08 12.90 12.40
C ILE A 218 2.86 13.60 13.74
N PHE A 219 1.70 13.44 14.37
CA PHE A 219 1.47 14.00 15.71
C PHE A 219 2.46 13.44 16.73
N ASP A 220 3.05 14.33 17.54
CA ASP A 220 3.94 13.95 18.62
C ASP A 220 3.15 13.20 19.71
N SER A 221 3.55 11.96 20.00
CA SER A 221 2.97 11.17 21.09
C SER A 221 2.99 11.89 22.45
N LYS A 222 3.94 12.83 22.66
CA LYS A 222 4.08 13.64 23.88
C LYS A 222 3.26 14.93 23.85
N SER A 223 2.90 15.41 22.65
CA SER A 223 2.14 16.65 22.44
C SER A 223 1.03 16.42 21.43
N LYS A 224 -0.21 16.27 21.90
CA LYS A 224 -1.36 15.90 21.05
C LYS A 224 -1.72 16.93 19.96
N ASN A 225 -1.12 18.12 19.99
CA ASN A 225 -1.45 19.23 19.10
C ASN A 225 -0.27 19.68 18.22
N GLU A 226 0.86 18.95 18.22
CA GLU A 226 2.02 19.29 17.41
C GLU A 226 2.38 18.16 16.46
N LEU A 227 2.56 18.51 15.18
CA LEU A 227 3.11 17.64 14.16
C LEU A 227 4.64 17.78 14.17
N VAL A 228 5.33 16.64 14.15
CA VAL A 228 6.79 16.55 14.04
C VAL A 228 7.17 15.88 12.74
N LEU A 229 8.25 16.34 12.12
CA LEU A 229 8.74 15.78 10.88
C LEU A 229 9.27 14.35 11.06
N LYS A 230 8.80 13.43 10.21
CA LYS A 230 9.22 12.02 10.21
C LYS A 230 9.93 11.59 8.93
N ALA A 231 9.52 12.13 7.78
CA ALA A 231 10.21 11.92 6.52
C ALA A 231 10.29 13.24 5.74
N SER A 232 11.37 13.44 5.00
CA SER A 232 11.52 14.59 4.10
C SER A 232 12.47 14.28 2.96
N LYS A 233 12.21 14.86 1.79
CA LYS A 233 13.09 14.79 0.62
C LYS A 233 13.07 16.10 -0.15
N GLY A 234 14.22 16.50 -0.68
CA GLY A 234 14.36 17.75 -1.43
C GLY A 234 14.23 19.02 -0.58
N LEU A 235 14.23 18.91 0.75
CA LEU A 235 14.22 20.04 1.67
C LEU A 235 15.66 20.36 2.14
N ASP A 236 15.95 21.63 2.44
CA ASP A 236 17.27 22.06 2.93
C ASP A 236 17.51 21.62 4.38
N GLU A 237 18.43 20.68 4.58
CA GLU A 237 18.76 20.04 5.86
C GLU A 237 19.06 21.02 7.01
N LYS A 238 19.52 22.24 6.71
CA LYS A 238 19.80 23.27 7.73
C LYS A 238 18.55 23.77 8.46
N HIS A 239 17.38 23.63 7.85
CA HIS A 239 16.10 24.14 8.37
C HIS A 239 15.18 23.03 8.94
N ILE A 240 15.60 21.77 8.84
CA ILE A 240 14.74 20.59 9.04
C ILE A 240 14.75 20.08 10.50
N LYS A 241 15.89 20.19 11.18
CA LYS A 241 16.00 19.71 12.57
C LYS A 241 15.14 20.59 13.47
N ASN A 242 14.03 20.03 13.97
CA ASN A 242 13.05 20.63 14.90
C ASN A 242 11.87 21.38 14.27
N ILE A 243 11.52 21.16 13.00
CA ILE A 243 10.24 21.68 12.47
C ILE A 243 9.09 21.03 13.26
N ARG A 244 8.35 21.89 13.98
CA ARG A 244 7.09 21.56 14.66
C ARG A 244 6.00 22.46 14.10
N VAL A 245 4.86 21.87 13.79
CA VAL A 245 3.68 22.61 13.30
C VAL A 245 2.52 22.34 14.25
N ARG A 246 1.91 23.40 14.79
CA ARG A 246 0.74 23.25 15.64
C ARG A 246 -0.51 22.95 14.82
N LEU A 247 -1.49 22.30 15.44
CA LEU A 247 -2.80 22.12 14.84
C LEU A 247 -3.42 23.48 14.45
N GLY A 248 -3.90 23.60 13.22
CA GLY A 248 -4.42 24.84 12.64
C GLY A 248 -3.34 25.84 12.17
N GLU A 249 -2.04 25.57 12.41
CA GLU A 249 -0.95 26.44 11.98
C GLU A 249 -0.51 26.14 10.54
N GLY A 250 -0.54 27.16 9.68
CA GLY A 250 -0.15 27.00 8.28
C GLY A 250 -1.04 25.99 7.54
N LEU A 251 -0.64 25.65 6.31
CA LEU A 251 -1.40 24.67 5.51
C LEU A 251 -1.38 23.27 6.10
N THR A 252 -0.22 22.84 6.59
CA THR A 252 -0.04 21.51 7.19
C THR A 252 -0.92 21.35 8.44
N GLY A 253 -0.89 22.32 9.37
CA GLY A 253 -1.73 22.27 10.56
C GLY A 253 -3.22 22.42 10.24
N LEU A 254 -3.58 23.21 9.22
CA LEU A 254 -4.96 23.37 8.77
C LEU A 254 -5.51 22.08 8.15
N ALA A 255 -4.73 21.39 7.32
CA ALA A 255 -5.10 20.11 6.72
C ALA A 255 -5.38 19.06 7.80
N ALA A 256 -4.53 19.02 8.83
CA ALA A 256 -4.75 18.13 9.97
C ALA A 256 -5.99 18.49 10.79
N GLN A 257 -6.29 19.78 10.95
CA GLN A 257 -7.44 20.25 11.72
C GLN A 257 -8.77 20.00 11.01
N GLN A 258 -8.80 20.21 9.69
CA GLN A 258 -10.02 20.14 8.89
C GLN A 258 -10.30 18.76 8.32
N ASP A 259 -9.31 17.85 8.38
CA ASP A 259 -9.36 16.56 7.65
C ASP A 259 -9.65 16.77 6.15
N GLU A 260 -9.02 17.80 5.58
CA GLU A 260 -9.17 18.17 4.18
C GLU A 260 -7.79 18.26 3.52
N TYR A 261 -7.71 17.79 2.28
CA TYR A 261 -6.53 17.98 1.46
C TYR A 261 -6.60 19.30 0.69
N PHE A 262 -5.43 19.85 0.35
CA PHE A 262 -5.29 21.05 -0.46
C PHE A 262 -4.41 20.75 -1.68
N VAL A 263 -4.94 21.00 -2.87
CA VAL A 263 -4.15 21.07 -4.11
C VAL A 263 -3.97 22.54 -4.45
N ILE A 264 -2.72 22.96 -4.62
CA ILE A 264 -2.34 24.36 -4.80
C ILE A 264 -1.65 24.48 -6.15
N ASN A 265 -2.10 25.44 -6.97
CA ASN A 265 -1.44 25.84 -8.20
C ASN A 265 -1.02 27.32 -8.10
N GLY A 266 0.26 27.54 -7.79
CA GLY A 266 1.22 28.56 -8.26
C GLY A 266 0.92 30.04 -8.16
N SER A 267 -0.32 30.44 -7.92
CA SER A 267 -0.66 31.84 -7.67
C SER A 267 -1.62 31.93 -6.50
N SER A 268 -1.33 32.84 -5.58
CA SER A 268 -2.26 33.27 -4.53
C SER A 268 -3.52 33.92 -5.10
N GLU A 269 -3.51 34.31 -6.38
CA GLU A 269 -4.64 34.87 -7.11
C GLU A 269 -5.53 33.82 -7.78
N ASN A 270 -5.16 32.53 -7.70
CA ASN A 270 -6.03 31.46 -8.17
C ASN A 270 -7.32 31.47 -7.32
N PRO A 271 -8.52 31.64 -7.92
CA PRO A 271 -9.77 31.72 -7.17
C PRO A 271 -10.04 30.51 -6.27
N HIS A 272 -9.50 29.33 -6.63
CA HIS A 272 -9.60 28.12 -5.83
C HIS A 272 -8.75 28.16 -4.55
N ASN A 273 -7.73 29.03 -4.49
CA ASN A 273 -6.86 29.23 -3.33
C ASN A 273 -7.36 30.31 -2.35
N ASN A 274 -8.46 31.02 -2.66
CA ASN A 274 -8.90 32.20 -1.88
C ASN A 274 -9.00 31.94 -0.36
N ARG A 275 -9.45 30.76 0.05
CA ARG A 275 -9.57 30.38 1.47
C ARG A 275 -8.22 30.24 2.19
N ILE A 276 -7.17 29.87 1.45
CA ILE A 276 -5.84 29.56 1.98
C ILE A 276 -4.76 30.55 1.52
N ALA A 277 -5.12 31.57 0.73
CA ALA A 277 -4.17 32.51 0.12
C ALA A 277 -3.25 33.18 1.16
N HIS A 278 -3.79 33.51 2.34
CA HIS A 278 -3.03 34.09 3.46
C HIS A 278 -1.97 33.14 4.07
N LEU A 279 -2.03 31.85 3.76
CA LEU A 279 -1.08 30.82 4.22
C LEU A 279 -0.01 30.49 3.17
N LEU A 280 -0.16 30.96 1.93
CA LEU A 280 0.78 30.73 0.83
C LEU A 280 2.01 31.65 0.93
N LYS A 281 2.89 31.34 1.89
CA LYS A 281 4.10 32.15 2.20
C LYS A 281 5.30 31.87 1.29
N ARG A 282 5.17 30.95 0.33
CA ARG A 282 6.25 30.49 -0.54
C ARG A 282 5.89 30.68 -2.02
N PRO A 283 6.14 31.88 -2.59
CA PRO A 283 5.79 32.19 -3.97
C PRO A 283 6.63 31.42 -5.00
N ASP A 284 7.72 30.77 -4.55
CA ASP A 284 8.54 29.89 -5.39
C ASP A 284 7.87 28.53 -5.67
N ILE A 285 6.88 28.13 -4.87
CA ILE A 285 6.12 26.88 -5.08
C ILE A 285 5.10 27.12 -6.20
N GLN A 286 5.25 26.38 -7.30
CA GLN A 286 4.30 26.40 -8.40
C GLN A 286 3.15 25.42 -8.19
N GLU A 287 3.40 24.24 -7.63
CA GLU A 287 2.33 23.27 -7.38
C GLU A 287 2.59 22.53 -6.07
N ALA A 288 1.52 22.23 -5.33
CA ALA A 288 1.62 21.46 -4.09
C ALA A 288 0.37 20.63 -3.78
N LEU A 289 0.59 19.55 -3.02
CA LEU A 289 -0.43 18.76 -2.36
C LEU A 289 -0.13 18.75 -0.86
N VAL A 290 -1.12 19.05 -0.03
CA VAL A 290 -1.07 18.86 1.42
C VAL A 290 -2.26 17.99 1.80
N MET A 291 -2.03 16.78 2.30
CA MET A 291 -3.06 15.76 2.53
C MET A 291 -2.94 15.17 3.94
N PRO A 292 -4.04 15.08 4.72
CA PRO A 292 -4.02 14.39 6.00
C PRO A 292 -3.83 12.88 5.82
N LEU A 293 -3.05 12.27 6.72
CA LEU A 293 -2.91 10.82 6.85
C LEU A 293 -3.82 10.33 7.98
N LYS A 294 -4.64 9.30 7.72
CA LYS A 294 -5.76 8.92 8.58
C LYS A 294 -5.82 7.46 8.95
N SER A 295 -5.87 7.16 10.24
CA SER A 295 -6.13 5.82 10.77
C SER A 295 -7.45 5.80 11.51
N GLN A 296 -8.35 4.85 11.18
CA GLN A 296 -9.66 4.70 11.85
C GLN A 296 -10.44 6.03 11.96
N ASN A 297 -10.51 6.79 10.85
CA ASN A 297 -11.13 8.13 10.78
C ASN A 297 -10.49 9.20 11.68
N LYS A 298 -9.26 8.99 12.15
CA LYS A 298 -8.50 9.96 12.92
C LYS A 298 -7.23 10.35 12.19
N VAL A 299 -7.02 11.66 12.01
CA VAL A 299 -5.78 12.18 11.46
C VAL A 299 -4.64 11.87 12.43
N PHE A 300 -3.62 11.18 11.92
CA PHE A 300 -2.39 10.91 12.67
C PHE A 300 -1.19 11.69 12.12
N GLY A 301 -1.28 12.21 10.89
CA GLY A 301 -0.22 12.99 10.26
C GLY A 301 -0.65 13.72 9.00
N VAL A 302 0.32 14.27 8.26
CA VAL A 302 0.10 15.02 7.02
C VAL A 302 1.24 14.72 6.04
N LEU A 303 0.89 14.36 4.81
CA LEU A 303 1.77 14.27 3.65
C LEU A 303 1.76 15.61 2.90
N SER A 304 2.92 16.16 2.61
CA SER A 304 3.08 17.39 1.82
C SER A 304 4.03 17.14 0.65
N LEU A 305 3.63 17.49 -0.57
CA LEU A 305 4.41 17.38 -1.80
C LEU A 305 4.40 18.74 -2.49
N HIS A 306 5.50 19.18 -3.08
CA HIS A 306 5.54 20.41 -3.86
C HIS A 306 6.65 20.46 -4.90
N THR A 307 6.50 21.35 -5.87
CA THR A 307 7.48 21.62 -6.93
C THR A 307 7.55 23.11 -7.28
N LYS A 308 8.73 23.56 -7.73
CA LYS A 308 8.99 24.91 -8.23
C LYS A 308 8.97 25.02 -9.76
N VAL A 309 8.94 23.90 -10.48
CA VAL A 309 9.13 23.87 -11.95
C VAL A 309 7.79 23.83 -12.72
N GLY A 310 6.66 23.58 -12.03
CA GLY A 310 5.35 23.35 -12.65
C GLY A 310 5.29 21.99 -13.39
N GLN A 311 4.12 21.61 -13.92
CA GLN A 311 3.90 20.36 -14.69
C GLN A 311 3.94 19.06 -13.86
N SER A 312 3.63 19.13 -12.57
CA SER A 312 3.42 17.93 -11.77
C SER A 312 2.15 17.19 -12.19
N ARG A 313 2.11 15.91 -11.85
CA ARG A 313 0.95 15.02 -12.05
C ARG A 313 0.15 14.84 -10.77
N ILE A 314 0.15 15.85 -9.89
CA ILE A 314 -0.58 15.82 -8.61
C ILE A 314 -2.06 15.55 -8.85
N GLN A 315 -2.70 16.32 -9.73
CA GLN A 315 -4.14 16.19 -9.99
C GLN A 315 -4.49 14.81 -10.57
N GLU A 316 -3.68 14.30 -11.50
CA GLU A 316 -3.86 12.99 -12.13
C GLU A 316 -3.69 11.83 -11.14
N ASN A 317 -2.83 12.00 -10.13
CA ASN A 317 -2.50 10.95 -9.17
C ASN A 317 -3.12 11.15 -7.79
N LEU A 318 -3.97 12.16 -7.60
CA LEU A 318 -4.54 12.49 -6.29
C LEU A 318 -5.23 11.29 -5.62
N MET A 319 -6.07 10.59 -6.39
CA MET A 319 -6.77 9.40 -5.91
C MET A 319 -5.78 8.27 -5.58
N ASN A 320 -4.73 8.08 -6.39
CA ASN A 320 -3.71 7.07 -6.12
C ASN A 320 -2.93 7.37 -4.84
N ILE A 321 -2.58 8.63 -4.60
CA ILE A 321 -1.88 9.06 -3.38
C ILE A 321 -2.77 8.87 -2.16
N GLN A 322 -4.06 9.14 -2.28
CA GLN A 322 -5.01 8.87 -1.21
C GLN A 322 -5.04 7.37 -0.87
N TYR A 323 -5.16 6.49 -1.86
CA TYR A 323 -5.09 5.03 -1.64
C TYR A 323 -3.79 4.58 -0.98
N LEU A 324 -2.63 5.12 -1.39
CA LEU A 324 -1.35 4.79 -0.75
C LEU A 324 -1.24 5.35 0.67
N SER A 325 -1.87 6.50 0.94
CA SER A 325 -1.92 7.09 2.27
C SER A 325 -2.77 6.25 3.21
N ASP A 326 -3.85 5.66 2.72
CA ASP A 326 -4.72 4.77 3.49
C ASP A 326 -4.06 3.41 3.80
N LEU A 327 -3.03 3.02 3.03
CA LEU A 327 -2.26 1.78 3.26
C LEU A 327 -1.34 1.85 4.48
N VAL A 328 -0.89 3.04 4.85
CA VAL A 328 0.03 3.24 5.99
C VAL A 328 -0.69 3.56 7.30
N SER A 329 -2.02 3.50 7.26
CA SER A 329 -2.93 3.89 8.32
C SER A 329 -3.20 2.79 9.35
#